data_AF-A0A2E6C6C5-F1
#
_entry.id   AF-A0A2E6C6C5-F1
#
_cell.length_a   1.000
_cell.length_b   1.000
_cell.length_c   1.000
_cell.angle_alpha   90.00
_cell.angle_beta   90.00
_cell.angle_gamma   90.00
#
_symmetry.space_group_name_H-M   'P 1'
#
loop_
_entity.id
_entity.type
_entity.pdbx_description
1 polymer ?
#
loop_
_entity_poly.entity_id
_entity_poly.type
_entity_poly.pdbx_seq_one_letter_code
_entity_poly.pdbx_strand_id
1 'polypeptide(L)'
;MRPKTAMSAFMMLAVLLGSSMGCIGLVPAREFMEDLRDPPEMIEMVEKLDVNYTFMTDLTDVAGSTSYSEVQKFEVDSDVELVSAYIEASMPLDLVLPIPTDVRYARASLTDADGNEVWFEEVTETEKKMVATFSEDLATGTWTLEVEARGYGESFASIYKDTFRVLIKVERECWQYPNEQGCAYD
;
A
#
# COMPACT_ATOMS: atom_id res chain seq x y z
N MET A 1 -65.93 20.86 -43.57
CA MET A 1 -64.64 21.61 -43.62
C MET A 1 -63.51 20.59 -43.50
N ARG A 2 -62.53 20.62 -44.41
CA ARG A 2 -61.52 19.57 -44.64
C ARG A 2 -60.39 19.61 -43.58
N PRO A 3 -60.14 18.55 -42.78
CA PRO A 3 -59.04 18.52 -41.81
C PRO A 3 -57.66 18.13 -42.41
N LYS A 4 -57.57 17.91 -43.73
CA LYS A 4 -56.37 17.32 -44.38
C LYS A 4 -55.13 18.21 -44.36
N THR A 5 -55.29 19.54 -44.42
CA THR A 5 -54.18 20.50 -44.37
C THR A 5 -53.62 20.67 -42.96
N ALA A 6 -54.45 20.57 -41.92
CA ALA A 6 -54.01 20.63 -40.53
C ALA A 6 -53.14 19.43 -40.13
N MET A 7 -53.48 18.23 -40.61
CA MET A 7 -52.73 17.01 -40.33
C MET A 7 -51.33 17.01 -40.99
N SER A 8 -51.22 17.54 -42.21
CA SER A 8 -49.93 17.66 -42.92
C SER A 8 -49.01 18.73 -42.30
N ALA A 9 -49.58 19.86 -41.86
CA ALA A 9 -48.83 20.89 -41.15
C ALA A 9 -48.28 20.38 -39.81
N PHE A 10 -49.07 19.59 -39.08
CA PHE A 10 -48.64 18.97 -37.83
C PHE A 10 -47.47 17.99 -38.03
N MET A 11 -47.52 17.20 -39.11
CA MET A 11 -46.46 16.23 -39.43
C MET A 11 -45.15 16.91 -39.84
N MET A 12 -45.21 18.00 -40.64
CA MET A 12 -44.01 18.80 -40.97
C MET A 12 -43.42 19.49 -39.74
N LEU A 13 -44.27 20.02 -38.85
CA LEU A 13 -43.81 20.67 -37.62
C LEU A 13 -43.12 19.67 -36.69
N ALA A 14 -43.64 18.45 -36.58
CA ALA A 14 -43.02 17.38 -35.81
C ALA A 14 -41.64 16.97 -36.36
N VAL A 15 -41.49 16.91 -37.69
CA VAL A 15 -40.20 16.59 -38.34
C VAL A 15 -39.19 17.73 -38.15
N LEU A 16 -39.62 18.99 -38.22
CA LEU A 16 -38.77 20.18 -37.99
C LEU A 16 -38.34 20.32 -36.53
N LEU A 17 -39.22 20.02 -35.59
CA LEU A 17 -38.88 20.00 -34.16
C LEU A 17 -37.92 18.85 -33.84
N GLY A 18 -38.16 17.66 -34.40
CA GLY A 18 -37.28 16.50 -34.23
C GLY A 18 -35.88 16.69 -34.82
N SER A 19 -35.73 17.46 -35.91
CA SER A 19 -34.42 17.75 -36.51
C SER A 19 -33.65 18.88 -35.80
N SER A 20 -34.34 19.72 -35.01
CA SER A 20 -33.71 20.74 -34.16
C SER A 20 -33.21 20.22 -32.80
N MET A 21 -33.66 19.02 -32.38
CA MET A 21 -33.10 18.25 -31.28
C MET A 21 -31.80 17.54 -31.74
N GLY A 22 -30.88 18.30 -32.33
CA GLY A 22 -29.52 17.85 -32.60
C GLY A 22 -28.69 17.79 -31.32
N CYS A 23 -27.36 17.92 -31.45
CA CYS A 23 -26.37 17.74 -30.37
C CYS A 23 -26.65 18.45 -29.03
N ILE A 24 -27.53 19.47 -28.99
CA ILE A 24 -28.01 20.13 -27.77
C ILE A 24 -28.80 19.16 -26.87
N GLY A 25 -29.52 18.19 -27.44
CA GLY A 25 -30.26 17.16 -26.71
C GLY A 25 -29.37 16.05 -26.12
N LEU A 26 -28.10 15.95 -26.55
CA LEU A 26 -27.16 14.95 -26.05
C LEU A 26 -26.60 15.31 -24.66
N VAL A 27 -26.51 16.61 -24.33
CA VAL A 27 -26.09 17.07 -23.01
C VAL A 27 -27.09 16.64 -21.92
N PRO A 28 -28.39 16.97 -21.99
CA PRO A 28 -29.34 16.52 -20.98
C PRO A 28 -29.52 14.99 -20.98
N ALA A 29 -29.33 14.31 -22.11
CA ALA A 29 -29.31 12.85 -22.16
C ALA A 29 -28.08 12.26 -21.44
N ARG A 30 -26.91 12.93 -21.51
CA ARG A 30 -25.71 12.54 -20.75
C ARG A 30 -25.92 12.77 -19.25
N GLU A 31 -26.37 13.95 -18.85
CA GLU A 31 -26.63 14.26 -17.44
C GLU A 31 -27.63 13.28 -16.81
N PHE A 32 -28.69 12.90 -17.54
CA PHE A 32 -29.65 11.89 -17.08
C PHE A 32 -29.02 10.49 -16.94
N MET A 33 -28.06 10.13 -17.79
CA MET A 33 -27.32 8.87 -17.69
C MET A 33 -26.30 8.89 -16.55
N GLU A 34 -25.69 10.03 -16.24
CA GLU A 34 -24.80 10.19 -15.07
C GLU A 34 -25.58 10.13 -13.76
N ASP A 35 -26.81 10.68 -13.70
CA ASP A 35 -27.68 10.61 -12.51
C ASP A 35 -28.19 9.18 -12.22
N LEU A 36 -28.22 8.33 -13.24
CA LEU A 36 -28.51 6.89 -13.09
C LEU A 36 -27.28 6.07 -12.66
N ARG A 37 -26.09 6.68 -12.57
CA ARG A 37 -24.87 6.00 -12.12
C ARG A 37 -24.88 5.93 -10.60
N ASP A 38 -24.47 4.79 -10.06
CA ASP A 38 -24.22 4.66 -8.62
C ASP A 38 -23.13 5.67 -8.18
N PRO A 39 -23.25 6.25 -6.98
CA PRO A 39 -22.27 7.20 -6.47
C PRO A 39 -20.90 6.52 -6.32
N PRO A 40 -19.80 7.28 -6.42
CA PRO A 40 -18.48 6.75 -6.07
C PRO A 40 -18.40 6.41 -4.58
N GLU A 41 -17.66 5.36 -4.27
CA GLU A 41 -17.37 4.94 -2.90
C GLU A 41 -15.90 5.23 -2.59
N MET A 42 -15.62 5.73 -1.37
CA MET A 42 -14.25 5.80 -0.88
C MET A 42 -13.84 4.43 -0.37
N ILE A 43 -12.72 3.93 -0.87
CA ILE A 43 -12.14 2.67 -0.44
C ILE A 43 -10.74 2.90 0.12
N GLU A 44 -10.41 2.14 1.16
CA GLU A 44 -9.08 2.11 1.75
C GLU A 44 -8.21 1.09 1.00
N MET A 45 -7.07 1.54 0.48
CA MET A 45 -6.06 0.69 -0.11
C MET A 45 -4.84 0.61 0.80
N VAL A 46 -4.39 -0.62 1.05
CA VAL A 46 -3.24 -0.90 1.91
C VAL A 46 -2.12 -1.52 1.09
N GLU A 47 -1.07 -0.75 0.83
CA GLU A 47 0.19 -1.24 0.29
C GLU A 47 1.06 -1.79 1.42
N LYS A 48 1.75 -2.91 1.16
CA LYS A 48 2.56 -3.61 2.17
C LYS A 48 3.94 -3.91 1.63
N LEU A 49 4.95 -3.43 2.35
CA LEU A 49 6.34 -3.83 2.14
C LEU A 49 6.72 -4.82 3.24
N ASP A 50 6.98 -6.07 2.84
CA ASP A 50 7.24 -7.19 3.76
C ASP A 50 8.65 -7.72 3.54
N VAL A 51 9.55 -7.43 4.47
CA VAL A 51 10.90 -8.01 4.53
C VAL A 51 10.86 -9.14 5.54
N ASN A 52 10.84 -10.38 5.07
CA ASN A 52 10.99 -11.55 5.92
C ASN A 52 12.28 -12.29 5.57
N TYR A 53 13.01 -12.72 6.59
CA TYR A 53 14.22 -13.49 6.38
C TYR A 53 14.43 -14.51 7.47
N THR A 54 14.83 -15.71 7.07
CA THR A 54 15.23 -16.79 7.97
C THR A 54 16.70 -17.09 7.73
N PHE A 55 17.51 -16.97 8.77
CA PHE A 55 18.93 -17.19 8.67
C PHE A 55 19.24 -18.66 8.38
N MET A 56 20.27 -18.88 7.59
CA MET A 56 20.88 -20.20 7.36
C MET A 56 22.39 -20.04 7.39
N THR A 57 23.03 -20.78 8.27
CA THR A 57 24.47 -20.84 8.46
C THR A 57 24.99 -22.10 7.78
N ASP A 58 26.07 -21.95 7.00
CA ASP A 58 26.73 -23.07 6.34
C ASP A 58 27.56 -23.87 7.37
N LEU A 59 27.69 -25.19 7.15
CA LEU A 59 28.39 -26.13 8.03
C LEU A 59 29.90 -25.83 8.16
N THR A 60 30.43 -24.97 7.29
CA THR A 60 31.83 -24.51 7.33
C THR A 60 32.04 -23.33 8.29
N ASP A 61 30.95 -22.66 8.70
CA ASP A 61 30.97 -21.48 9.56
C ASP A 61 30.11 -21.72 10.82
N VAL A 62 30.41 -22.78 11.55
CA VAL A 62 29.67 -23.24 12.75
C VAL A 62 29.69 -22.22 13.89
N ALA A 63 30.57 -21.20 13.81
CA ALA A 63 30.66 -20.10 14.76
C ALA A 63 30.14 -18.76 14.19
N GLY A 64 29.80 -18.69 12.90
CA GLY A 64 29.49 -17.46 12.20
C GLY A 64 28.01 -17.13 12.20
N SER A 65 27.71 -15.94 12.70
CA SER A 65 26.46 -15.25 12.41
C SER A 65 26.45 -14.80 10.95
N THR A 66 25.37 -15.06 10.22
CA THR A 66 25.18 -14.56 8.86
C THR A 66 24.54 -13.18 8.90
N SER A 67 25.01 -12.25 8.07
CA SER A 67 24.45 -10.91 7.94
C SER A 67 23.49 -10.82 6.76
N TYR A 68 22.42 -10.06 6.96
CA TYR A 68 21.42 -9.68 5.98
C TYR A 68 21.33 -8.15 5.94
N SER A 69 21.22 -7.57 4.75
CA SER A 69 20.94 -6.16 4.59
C SER A 69 20.10 -5.96 3.35
N GLU A 70 19.06 -5.15 3.47
CA GLU A 70 18.16 -4.81 2.39
C GLU A 70 17.69 -3.36 2.53
N VAL A 71 17.62 -2.66 1.40
CA VAL A 71 17.07 -1.30 1.33
C VAL A 71 15.91 -1.33 0.36
N GLN A 72 14.73 -0.96 0.83
CA GLN A 72 13.54 -0.79 0.02
C GLN A 72 13.11 0.67 0.01
N LYS A 73 12.47 1.08 -1.09
CA LYS A 73 11.96 2.43 -1.28
C LYS A 73 10.51 2.36 -1.72
N PHE A 74 9.70 3.29 -1.22
CA PHE A 74 8.30 3.44 -1.60
C PHE A 74 7.94 4.92 -1.67
N GLU A 75 6.88 5.23 -2.41
CA GLU A 75 6.43 6.61 -2.64
C GLU A 75 5.25 6.93 -1.71
N VAL A 76 5.38 8.07 -1.03
CA VAL A 76 4.32 8.67 -0.22
C VAL A 76 3.87 9.94 -0.93
N ASP A 77 2.61 9.97 -1.35
CA ASP A 77 1.98 11.16 -1.94
C ASP A 77 0.98 11.79 -0.96
N SER A 78 0.26 12.82 -1.41
CA SER A 78 -0.75 13.52 -0.61
C SER A 78 -1.95 12.65 -0.21
N ASP A 79 -2.13 11.51 -0.89
CA ASP A 79 -3.28 10.63 -0.71
C ASP A 79 -3.00 9.52 0.32
N VAL A 80 -1.76 9.45 0.81
CA VAL A 80 -1.38 8.58 1.93
C VAL A 80 -1.85 9.23 3.23
N GLU A 81 -2.69 8.52 3.96
CA GLU A 81 -3.18 8.98 5.26
C GLU A 81 -2.34 8.45 6.41
N LEU A 82 -1.82 7.23 6.27
CA LEU A 82 -1.21 6.53 7.39
C LEU A 82 -0.09 5.60 6.94
N VAL A 83 1.06 5.75 7.58
CA VAL A 83 2.21 4.84 7.46
C VAL A 83 2.40 4.13 8.79
N SER A 84 2.40 2.80 8.79
CA SER A 84 2.67 2.00 9.98
C SER A 84 3.89 1.12 9.80
N ALA A 85 4.77 1.13 10.79
CA ALA A 85 5.98 0.31 10.84
C ALA A 85 5.90 -0.76 11.94
N TYR A 86 6.37 -1.95 11.60
CA TYR A 86 6.32 -3.13 12.46
C TYR A 86 7.60 -3.95 12.33
N ILE A 87 8.15 -4.39 13.46
CA ILE A 87 9.25 -5.35 13.52
C ILE A 87 8.95 -6.46 14.54
N GLU A 88 9.23 -7.69 14.13
CA GLU A 88 9.24 -8.88 14.99
C GLU A 88 10.47 -9.73 14.72
N ALA A 89 11.01 -10.32 15.78
CA ALA A 89 12.10 -11.27 15.68
C ALA A 89 11.81 -12.52 16.51
N SER A 90 12.26 -13.66 16.01
CA SER A 90 12.29 -14.95 16.68
C SER A 90 13.73 -15.42 16.72
N MET A 91 14.33 -15.34 17.91
CA MET A 91 15.74 -15.59 18.17
C MET A 91 15.89 -16.63 19.31
N PRO A 92 15.51 -17.90 19.08
CA PRO A 92 15.33 -18.89 20.15
C PRO A 92 16.63 -19.33 20.85
N LEU A 93 17.80 -19.06 20.26
CA LEU A 93 19.09 -19.49 20.82
C LEU A 93 19.48 -18.77 22.11
N ASP A 94 18.88 -17.62 22.41
CA ASP A 94 19.11 -16.90 23.68
C ASP A 94 18.67 -17.72 24.90
N LEU A 95 17.74 -18.67 24.70
CA LEU A 95 17.23 -19.55 25.75
C LEU A 95 18.15 -20.73 26.07
N VAL A 96 19.12 -21.04 25.20
CA VAL A 96 19.93 -22.27 25.28
C VAL A 96 21.40 -21.95 25.54
N LEU A 97 21.94 -20.87 24.98
CA LEU A 97 23.33 -20.43 25.18
C LEU A 97 23.39 -18.91 25.33
N PRO A 98 24.19 -18.37 26.28
CA PRO A 98 24.42 -16.94 26.37
C PRO A 98 25.30 -16.49 25.20
N ILE A 99 24.67 -16.09 24.10
CA ILE A 99 25.32 -15.51 22.94
C ILE A 99 25.39 -13.99 23.15
N PRO A 100 26.53 -13.31 22.90
CA PRO A 100 26.59 -11.86 22.99
C PRO A 100 25.56 -11.18 22.07
N THR A 101 24.87 -10.16 22.57
CA THR A 101 23.89 -9.38 21.78
C THR A 101 24.52 -8.67 20.57
N ASP A 102 25.81 -8.37 20.64
CA ASP A 102 26.56 -7.70 19.56
C ASP A 102 26.74 -8.58 18.30
N VAL A 103 26.45 -9.89 18.42
CA VAL A 103 26.56 -10.83 17.28
C VAL A 103 25.22 -11.20 16.67
N ARG A 104 24.09 -10.84 17.27
CA ARG A 104 22.75 -11.19 16.79
C ARG A 104 21.76 -10.04 17.02
N TYR A 105 21.24 -9.47 15.93
CA TYR A 105 20.30 -8.36 15.96
C TYR A 105 19.47 -8.32 14.69
N ALA A 106 18.29 -7.72 14.75
CA ALA A 106 17.53 -7.26 13.61
C ALA A 106 17.20 -5.78 13.87
N ARG A 107 17.73 -4.91 13.03
CA ARG A 107 17.48 -3.48 13.07
C ARG A 107 16.78 -3.02 11.81
N ALA A 108 15.86 -2.10 11.98
CA ALA A 108 15.18 -1.45 10.87
C ALA A 108 15.07 0.05 11.14
N SER A 109 15.36 0.84 10.12
CA SER A 109 15.20 2.28 10.12
C SER A 109 14.30 2.70 8.97
N LEU A 110 13.45 3.69 9.22
CA LEU A 110 12.60 4.32 8.23
C LEU A 110 13.00 5.80 8.14
N THR A 111 13.43 6.20 6.96
CA THR A 111 13.77 7.58 6.63
C THR A 111 12.70 8.17 5.73
N ASP A 112 12.17 9.33 6.11
CA ASP A 112 11.18 10.07 5.32
C ASP A 112 11.80 10.72 4.07
N ALA A 113 10.95 11.37 3.25
CA ALA A 113 11.40 12.05 2.03
C ALA A 113 12.28 13.29 2.30
N ASP A 114 12.19 13.89 3.50
CA ASP A 114 12.99 15.04 3.93
C ASP A 114 14.37 14.63 4.45
N GLY A 115 14.61 13.32 4.62
CA GLY A 115 15.86 12.76 5.12
C GLY A 115 15.91 12.60 6.64
N ASN A 116 14.78 12.71 7.34
CA ASN A 116 14.70 12.46 8.78
C ASN A 116 14.42 10.98 9.05
N GLU A 117 15.14 10.41 10.03
CA GLU A 117 14.83 9.10 10.56
C GLU A 117 13.60 9.20 11.48
N VAL A 118 12.45 8.76 10.98
CA VAL A 118 11.16 8.84 11.71
C VAL A 118 10.90 7.61 12.58
N TRP A 119 11.59 6.51 12.28
CA TRP A 119 11.48 5.27 13.03
C TRP A 119 12.81 4.53 13.02
N PHE A 120 13.20 4.03 14.18
CA PHE A 120 14.35 3.15 14.35
C PHE A 120 14.03 2.16 15.46
N GLU A 121 14.16 0.88 15.17
CA GLU A 121 14.01 -0.18 16.15
C GLU A 121 15.11 -1.22 15.98
N GLU A 122 15.60 -1.71 17.11
CA GLU A 122 16.57 -2.80 17.17
C GLU A 122 16.03 -3.89 18.10
N VAL A 123 16.05 -5.12 17.62
CA VAL A 123 15.60 -6.31 18.35
C VAL A 123 16.73 -7.33 18.38
N THR A 124 17.14 -7.71 19.59
CA THR A 124 18.24 -8.68 19.82
C THR A 124 17.75 -10.02 20.36
N GLU A 125 16.48 -10.12 20.72
CA GLU A 125 15.87 -11.30 21.33
C GLU A 125 14.55 -11.66 20.65
N THR A 126 13.87 -12.71 21.13
CA THR A 126 12.52 -13.06 20.67
C THR A 126 11.50 -12.05 21.18
N GLU A 127 11.28 -10.97 20.44
CA GLU A 127 10.37 -9.89 20.81
C GLU A 127 9.60 -9.37 19.59
N LYS A 128 8.42 -8.85 19.88
CA LYS A 128 7.60 -8.07 18.97
C LYS A 128 7.51 -6.65 19.50
N LYS A 129 8.03 -5.67 18.76
CA LYS A 129 7.93 -4.26 19.15
C LYS A 129 6.53 -3.71 18.89
N MET A 130 6.22 -2.61 19.57
CA MET A 130 4.96 -1.89 19.38
C MET A 130 4.92 -1.32 17.97
N VAL A 131 3.73 -1.26 17.39
CA VAL A 131 3.53 -0.68 16.05
C VAL A 131 3.70 0.83 16.15
N ALA A 132 4.58 1.39 15.33
CA ALA A 132 4.69 2.84 15.16
C ALA A 132 3.77 3.26 14.01
N THR A 133 2.98 4.31 14.23
CA THR A 133 2.01 4.81 13.26
C THR A 133 2.20 6.30 13.07
N PHE A 134 2.27 6.73 11.81
CA PHE A 134 2.50 8.10 11.38
C PHE A 134 1.32 8.53 10.50
N SER A 135 0.63 9.61 10.87
CA SER A 135 -0.55 10.10 10.12
C SER A 135 -0.60 11.63 9.99
N GLU A 136 0.23 12.37 10.72
CA GLU A 136 0.28 13.83 10.66
C GLU A 136 1.56 14.28 9.94
N ASP A 137 1.44 15.26 9.05
CA ASP A 137 2.54 15.90 8.31
C ASP A 137 3.50 14.89 7.64
N LEU A 138 2.96 13.89 6.93
CA LEU A 138 3.77 12.94 6.17
C LEU A 138 4.52 13.66 5.03
N ALA A 139 5.85 13.58 5.04
CA ALA A 139 6.68 14.15 3.99
C ALA A 139 6.38 13.47 2.65
N THR A 140 5.89 14.23 1.67
CA THR A 140 5.61 13.72 0.32
C THR A 140 6.92 13.45 -0.44
N GLY A 141 7.07 12.23 -0.94
CA GLY A 141 8.19 11.81 -1.78
C GLY A 141 8.62 10.38 -1.49
N THR A 142 9.87 10.07 -1.84
CA THR A 142 10.43 8.72 -1.68
C THR A 142 10.87 8.46 -0.24
N TRP A 143 10.22 7.52 0.43
CA TRP A 143 10.63 7.02 1.74
C TRP A 143 11.57 5.82 1.56
N THR A 144 12.47 5.64 2.51
CA THR A 144 13.48 4.57 2.48
C THR A 144 13.40 3.73 3.75
N LEU A 145 13.15 2.43 3.58
CA LEU A 145 13.28 1.42 4.61
C LEU A 145 14.65 0.75 4.48
N GLU A 146 15.47 0.84 5.51
CA GLU A 146 16.74 0.13 5.60
C GLU A 146 16.63 -0.93 6.69
N VAL A 147 16.89 -2.19 6.32
CA VAL A 147 16.89 -3.32 7.22
C VAL A 147 18.29 -3.91 7.24
N GLU A 148 18.82 -4.09 8.44
CA GLU A 148 20.05 -4.83 8.63
C GLU A 148 19.85 -5.81 9.77
N ALA A 149 20.27 -7.05 9.55
CA ALA A 149 20.11 -8.08 10.54
C ALA A 149 21.30 -9.02 10.51
N ARG A 150 21.55 -9.65 11.64
CA ARG A 150 22.58 -10.66 11.80
C ARG A 150 22.01 -11.73 12.71
N GLY A 151 22.12 -12.98 12.28
CA GLY A 151 21.49 -14.09 12.99
C GLY A 151 22.18 -15.41 12.70
N TYR A 152 21.69 -16.46 13.33
CA TYR A 152 22.17 -17.81 13.14
C TYR A 152 21.03 -18.71 12.69
N GLY A 153 21.32 -19.66 11.80
CA GLY A 153 20.35 -20.70 11.50
C GLY A 153 21.02 -22.02 11.17
N GLU A 154 20.65 -23.07 11.88
CA GLU A 154 21.20 -24.39 11.62
C GLU A 154 20.46 -25.07 10.47
N SER A 155 21.22 -25.69 9.55
CA SER A 155 20.67 -26.28 8.31
C SER A 155 20.49 -27.82 8.36
N PHE A 156 21.07 -28.51 9.34
CA PHE A 156 21.11 -29.98 9.37
C PHE A 156 19.91 -30.63 10.10
N ALA A 157 19.40 -30.06 11.19
CA ALA A 157 18.22 -30.53 11.92
C ALA A 157 17.05 -29.51 11.96
N SER A 158 17.28 -28.26 11.51
CA SER A 158 16.27 -27.18 11.45
C SER A 158 15.61 -26.87 12.80
N ILE A 159 16.33 -27.12 13.88
CA ILE A 159 15.84 -27.00 15.26
C ILE A 159 15.98 -25.59 15.84
N TYR A 160 16.98 -24.83 15.37
CA TYR A 160 17.23 -23.46 15.83
C TYR A 160 17.52 -22.58 14.61
N LYS A 161 16.55 -21.74 14.26
CA LYS A 161 16.68 -20.74 13.20
C LYS A 161 16.19 -19.41 13.72
N ASP A 162 17.04 -18.41 13.56
CA ASP A 162 16.63 -17.03 13.75
C ASP A 162 15.81 -16.60 12.53
N THR A 163 14.71 -15.91 12.80
CA THR A 163 13.85 -15.32 11.78
C THR A 163 13.49 -13.92 12.23
N PHE A 164 13.41 -12.99 11.31
CA PHE A 164 12.81 -11.68 11.57
C PHE A 164 11.84 -11.31 10.45
N ARG A 165 10.95 -10.38 10.78
CA ARG A 165 10.05 -9.77 9.81
C ARG A 165 9.89 -8.29 10.11
N VAL A 166 10.06 -7.47 9.07
CA VAL A 166 9.75 -6.05 9.07
C VAL A 166 8.61 -5.82 8.08
N LEU A 167 7.56 -5.17 8.55
CA LEU A 167 6.38 -4.86 7.73
C LEU A 167 6.10 -3.36 7.79
N ILE A 168 6.12 -2.71 6.63
CA ILE A 168 5.60 -1.35 6.47
C ILE A 168 4.24 -1.46 5.78
N LYS A 169 3.26 -0.75 6.32
CA LYS A 169 1.95 -0.57 5.71
C LYS A 169 1.77 0.89 5.35
N VAL A 170 1.32 1.13 4.12
CA VAL A 170 0.96 2.46 3.63
C VAL A 170 -0.52 2.39 3.28
N GLU A 171 -1.32 3.16 4.02
CA GLU A 171 -2.77 3.21 3.88
C GLU A 171 -3.14 4.51 3.14
N ARG A 172 -3.97 4.35 2.11
CA ARG A 172 -4.39 5.39 1.18
C ARG A 172 -5.90 5.33 1.02
N GLU A 173 -6.56 6.47 0.93
CA GLU A 173 -7.96 6.55 0.52
C GLU A 173 -8.05 6.87 -0.97
N CYS A 174 -8.96 6.20 -1.68
CA CYS A 174 -9.22 6.51 -3.08
C CYS A 174 -10.68 6.32 -3.46
N TRP A 175 -11.11 7.07 -4.47
CA TRP A 175 -12.45 6.96 -5.03
C TRP A 175 -12.53 5.81 -6.02
N GLN A 176 -13.41 4.85 -5.76
CA GLN A 176 -13.74 3.80 -6.69
C GLN A 176 -15.07 4.13 -7.40
N TYR A 177 -15.00 4.24 -8.72
CA TYR A 177 -16.19 4.40 -9.56
C TYR A 177 -16.70 3.03 -10.02
N PRO A 178 -18.02 2.75 -9.95
CA PRO A 178 -18.60 1.42 -10.20
C PRO A 178 -18.27 0.80 -11.57
N ASN A 179 -18.09 1.66 -12.58
CA ASN A 179 -17.90 1.26 -13.99
C ASN A 179 -16.46 1.47 -14.49
N GLU A 180 -15.54 1.84 -13.61
CA GLU A 180 -14.14 2.10 -13.96
C GLU A 180 -13.23 1.11 -13.26
N GLN A 181 -12.17 0.70 -13.97
CA GLN A 181 -11.21 -0.26 -13.45
C GLN A 181 -10.00 0.51 -12.93
N GLY A 182 -9.91 0.65 -11.61
CA GLY A 182 -8.88 1.41 -10.93
C GLY A 182 -9.44 2.33 -9.86
N CYS A 183 -8.54 3.00 -9.15
CA CYS A 183 -8.88 4.02 -8.18
C CYS A 183 -8.49 5.40 -8.71
N ALA A 184 -9.34 6.38 -8.47
CA ALA A 184 -9.04 7.78 -8.71
C ALA A 184 -8.60 8.44 -7.40
N TYR A 185 -7.56 9.25 -7.50
CA TYR A 185 -7.06 10.10 -6.43
C TYR A 185 -7.39 11.55 -6.78
N ASP A 186 -7.67 12.39 -5.78
CA ASP A 186 -8.09 13.80 -5.96
C ASP A 186 -6.90 14.76 -6.15
#